data_AF-A0A1B6EH58-F1
#
_entry.id   AF-A0A1B6EH58-F1
#
_cell.length_a   1.000
_cell.length_b   1.000
_cell.length_c   1.000
_cell.angle_alpha   90.00
_cell.angle_beta   90.00
_cell.angle_gamma   90.00
#
_symmetry.space_group_name_H-M   'P 1'
#
loop_
_entity.id
_entity.type
_entity.pdbx_description
1 polymer ?
#
loop_
_entity_poly.entity_id
_entity_poly.type
_entity_poly.pdbx_seq_one_letter_code
_entity_poly.pdbx_strand_id
1 'polypeptide(L)'
;MEKQKRKKIVLSIQDKLNALKRLDRGETMQQVADDYGVGRRTVGDWRKIQSELEKWCSSRVTETNLKDRKTIKKRDYEKTSEALYIWFVQFRDKGVPISGSILK
;
A
#
# COMPACT_ATOMS: atom_id res chain seq x y z
N MET A 1 -32.70 -9.57 -12.47
CA MET A 1 -32.07 -9.58 -11.12
C MET A 1 -30.93 -8.58 -11.14
N GLU A 2 -31.04 -7.51 -10.36
CA GLU A 2 -30.00 -6.48 -10.27
C GLU A 2 -28.74 -7.09 -9.62
N LYS A 3 -27.60 -7.06 -10.32
CA LYS A 3 -26.33 -7.54 -9.75
C LYS A 3 -25.88 -6.55 -8.68
N GLN A 4 -26.08 -6.89 -7.41
CA GLN A 4 -25.53 -6.13 -6.29
C GLN A 4 -24.01 -5.97 -6.46
N LYS A 5 -23.55 -4.71 -6.40
CA LYS A 5 -22.14 -4.37 -6.50
C LYS A 5 -21.39 -4.96 -5.29
N ARG A 6 -20.43 -5.85 -5.55
CA ARG A 6 -19.59 -6.46 -4.50
C ARG A 6 -18.85 -5.37 -3.71
N LYS A 7 -18.86 -5.46 -2.38
CA LYS A 7 -18.11 -4.55 -1.50
C LYS A 7 -16.61 -4.61 -1.83
N LYS A 8 -15.97 -3.45 -1.94
CA LYS A 8 -14.51 -3.36 -2.15
C LYS A 8 -13.79 -3.70 -0.85
N ILE A 9 -13.07 -4.82 -0.83
CA ILE A 9 -12.17 -5.20 0.25
C ILE A 9 -10.77 -4.69 -0.08
N VAL A 10 -10.12 -4.05 0.88
CA VAL A 10 -8.77 -3.50 0.71
C VAL A 10 -7.88 -4.07 1.80
N LEU A 11 -6.94 -4.93 1.39
CA LEU A 11 -5.98 -5.60 2.25
C LEU A 11 -4.66 -4.83 2.36
N SER A 12 -3.94 -5.08 3.46
CA SER A 12 -2.60 -4.55 3.69
C SER A 12 -1.59 -5.16 2.70
N ILE A 13 -0.43 -4.54 2.58
CA ILE A 13 0.69 -5.10 1.81
C ILE A 13 1.12 -6.43 2.44
N GLN A 14 1.14 -6.53 3.78
CA GLN A 14 1.47 -7.76 4.49
C GLN A 14 0.52 -8.92 4.14
N ASP A 15 -0.79 -8.68 4.13
CA ASP A 15 -1.79 -9.71 3.80
C ASP A 15 -1.64 -10.21 2.37
N LYS A 16 -1.33 -9.30 1.43
CA LYS A 16 -1.06 -9.68 0.03
C LYS A 16 0.18 -10.55 -0.09
N LEU A 17 1.24 -10.25 0.66
CA LEU A 17 2.45 -11.09 0.69
C LEU A 17 2.17 -12.46 1.31
N ASN A 18 1.37 -12.51 2.39
CA ASN A 18 0.96 -13.77 2.99
C ASN A 18 0.10 -14.59 2.00
N ALA A 19 -0.80 -13.96 1.26
CA ALA A 19 -1.58 -14.59 0.20
C ALA A 19 -0.67 -15.16 -0.92
N LEU A 20 0.38 -14.44 -1.32
CA LEU A 20 1.34 -14.93 -2.31
C LEU A 20 2.14 -16.14 -1.81
N LYS A 21 2.62 -16.11 -0.56
CA LYS A 21 3.28 -17.26 0.08
C LYS A 21 2.37 -18.49 0.12
N ARG A 22 1.06 -18.31 0.33
CA ARG A 22 0.07 -19.41 0.27
C ARG A 22 -0.02 -20.02 -1.12
N LEU A 23 -0.04 -19.19 -2.17
CA LEU A 23 -0.02 -19.66 -3.56
C LEU A 23 1.27 -20.43 -3.89
N ASP A 24 2.42 -19.97 -3.39
CA ASP A 24 3.71 -20.63 -3.60
C ASP A 24 3.79 -22.01 -2.91
N ARG A 25 3.05 -22.20 -1.81
CA ARG A 25 2.87 -23.50 -1.16
C ARG A 25 1.93 -24.45 -1.90
N GLY A 26 1.35 -24.02 -3.02
CA GLY A 26 0.46 -24.83 -3.86
C GLY A 26 -1.03 -24.67 -3.58
N GLU A 27 -1.43 -23.71 -2.74
CA GLU A 27 -2.85 -23.40 -2.56
C GLU A 27 -3.44 -22.77 -3.83
N THR A 28 -4.70 -23.06 -4.13
CA THR A 28 -5.35 -22.52 -5.33
C THR A 28 -5.71 -21.04 -5.14
N MET A 29 -5.72 -20.28 -6.24
CA MET A 29 -6.17 -18.88 -6.22
C MET A 29 -7.61 -18.71 -5.72
N GLN A 30 -8.45 -19.74 -5.87
CA GLN A 30 -9.82 -19.71 -5.41
C GLN A 30 -9.90 -19.82 -3.89
N GLN A 31 -9.19 -20.79 -3.30
CA GLN A 31 -9.08 -20.93 -1.84
C GLN A 31 -8.55 -19.65 -1.18
N VAL A 32 -7.47 -19.09 -1.73
CA VAL A 32 -6.91 -17.82 -1.23
C VAL A 32 -7.92 -16.67 -1.40
N ALA A 33 -8.67 -16.62 -2.49
CA ALA A 33 -9.67 -15.58 -2.70
C ALA A 33 -10.80 -15.65 -1.67
N ASP A 34 -11.27 -16.85 -1.36
CA ASP A 34 -12.38 -17.09 -0.43
C ASP A 34 -11.98 -16.73 1.01
N ASP A 35 -10.79 -17.13 1.45
CA ASP A 35 -10.27 -16.82 2.79
C ASP A 35 -10.12 -15.32 3.04
N TYR A 36 -9.70 -14.56 2.02
CA TYR A 36 -9.55 -13.12 2.11
C TYR A 36 -10.82 -12.35 1.68
N GLY A 37 -11.88 -13.06 1.28
CA GLY A 37 -13.14 -12.50 0.79
C GLY A 37 -13.05 -11.74 -0.55
N VAL A 38 -11.93 -11.84 -1.26
CA VAL A 38 -11.67 -11.12 -2.52
C VAL A 38 -12.12 -11.91 -3.75
N GLY A 39 -12.04 -11.31 -4.93
CA GLY A 39 -12.26 -12.03 -6.18
C GLY A 39 -10.99 -12.77 -6.63
N ARG A 40 -11.14 -13.93 -7.29
CA ARG A 40 -10.02 -14.67 -7.90
C ARG A 40 -9.14 -13.80 -8.79
N ARG A 41 -9.75 -12.87 -9.54
CA ARG A 41 -9.01 -11.91 -10.39
C ARG A 41 -8.07 -11.03 -9.57
N THR A 42 -8.51 -10.57 -8.39
CA THR A 42 -7.71 -9.75 -7.48
C THR A 42 -6.48 -10.50 -6.99
N VAL A 43 -6.60 -11.79 -6.68
CA VAL A 43 -5.46 -12.65 -6.32
C VAL A 43 -4.48 -12.79 -7.49
N GLY A 44 -5.01 -12.96 -8.72
CA GLY A 44 -4.20 -12.95 -9.93
C GLY A 44 -3.46 -11.63 -10.16
N ASP A 45 -4.09 -10.50 -9.86
CA ASP A 45 -3.46 -9.18 -9.97
C ASP A 45 -2.35 -9.01 -8.93
N TRP A 46 -2.50 -9.53 -7.70
CA TRP A 46 -1.40 -9.56 -6.71
C TRP A 46 -0.19 -10.33 -7.21
N ARG A 47 -0.41 -11.46 -7.89
CA ARG A 47 0.68 -12.27 -8.46
C ARG A 47 1.45 -11.51 -9.54
N LYS A 48 0.76 -10.68 -10.34
CA LYS A 48 1.43 -9.84 -11.35
C LYS A 48 2.33 -8.76 -10.73
N ILE A 49 1.90 -8.18 -9.61
CA ILE A 49 2.65 -7.12 -8.92
C ILE A 49 3.59 -7.65 -7.82
N GLN A 50 3.78 -8.97 -7.71
CA GLN A 50 4.57 -9.61 -6.65
C GLN A 50 5.99 -9.05 -6.57
N SER A 51 6.70 -9.00 -7.71
CA SER A 51 8.06 -8.44 -7.81
C SER A 51 8.12 -6.98 -7.30
N GLU A 52 7.09 -6.19 -7.57
CA GLU A 52 7.03 -4.80 -7.12
C GLU A 52 6.75 -4.71 -5.62
N LEU A 53 5.86 -5.56 -5.09
CA LEU A 53 5.59 -5.67 -3.65
C LEU A 53 6.83 -6.07 -2.86
N GLU A 54 7.59 -7.04 -3.36
CA GLU A 54 8.84 -7.50 -2.74
C GLU A 54 9.91 -6.41 -2.76
N LYS A 55 10.16 -5.77 -3.92
CA LYS A 55 11.10 -4.64 -4.04
C LYS A 55 10.71 -3.47 -3.12
N TRP A 56 9.42 -3.19 -3.01
CA TRP A 56 8.92 -2.15 -2.11
C TRP A 56 9.23 -2.49 -0.65
N CYS A 57 9.07 -3.75 -0.25
CA CYS A 57 9.40 -4.19 1.10
C CYS A 57 10.91 -4.11 1.38
N SER A 58 11.75 -4.58 0.47
CA SER A 58 13.20 -4.53 0.66
C SER A 58 13.78 -3.11 0.72
N SER A 59 13.12 -2.13 0.09
CA SER A 59 13.62 -0.76 0.00
C SER A 59 13.14 0.18 1.11
N ARG A 60 12.11 -0.16 1.89
CA ARG A 60 11.41 0.82 2.77
C ARG A 60 11.07 0.35 4.18
N VAL A 61 11.37 -0.88 4.61
CA VAL A 61 10.64 -1.47 5.74
C VAL A 61 11.30 -1.30 7.11
N THR A 62 10.62 -0.53 7.96
CA THR A 62 10.30 -0.90 9.35
C THR A 62 8.98 -1.67 9.38
N GLU A 63 8.88 -2.76 10.16
CA GLU A 63 7.73 -3.69 10.19
C GLU A 63 6.36 -3.01 10.41
N THR A 64 6.33 -1.89 11.14
CA THR A 64 5.12 -1.11 11.43
C THR A 64 4.45 -0.57 10.17
N ASN A 65 5.22 -0.19 9.14
CA ASN A 65 4.65 0.37 7.91
C ASN A 65 3.91 -0.66 7.04
N LEU A 66 4.21 -1.96 7.18
CA LEU A 66 3.63 -3.02 6.34
C LEU A 66 2.23 -3.45 6.77
N LYS A 67 1.95 -3.39 8.07
CA LYS A 67 0.68 -3.85 8.66
C LYS A 67 -0.48 -2.92 8.30
N ASP A 68 -0.22 -1.61 8.27
CA ASP A 68 -1.28 -0.61 8.05
C ASP A 68 -1.40 -0.17 6.59
N ARG A 69 -0.31 -0.20 5.82
CA ARG A 69 -0.30 0.36 4.46
C ARG A 69 -0.92 -0.60 3.45
N LYS A 70 -1.87 -0.08 2.66
CA LYS A 70 -2.64 -0.84 1.66
C LYS A 70 -2.22 -0.62 0.21
N THR A 71 -1.40 0.40 -0.06
CA THR A 71 -0.99 0.81 -1.41
C THR A 71 0.53 0.97 -1.53
N ILE A 72 1.09 0.43 -2.62
CA ILE A 72 2.49 0.65 -3.04
C ILE A 72 2.64 1.89 -3.94
N LYS A 73 1.53 2.52 -4.36
CA LYS A 73 1.56 3.67 -5.26
C LYS A 73 2.46 4.77 -4.66
N LYS A 74 3.41 5.23 -5.47
CA LYS A 74 4.19 6.43 -5.17
C LYS A 74 3.31 7.66 -5.27
N ARG A 75 3.66 8.71 -4.53
CA ARG A 75 3.02 10.02 -4.69
C ARG A 75 3.45 10.61 -6.03
N ASP A 76 2.53 11.28 -6.70
CA ASP A 76 2.78 11.87 -8.02
C ASP A 76 3.88 12.96 -7.94
N TYR A 77 4.05 13.59 -6.76
CA TYR A 77 5.06 14.60 -6.46
C TYR A 77 5.96 14.21 -5.28
N GLU A 78 6.66 13.09 -5.37
CA GLU A 78 7.53 12.57 -4.29
C GLU A 78 8.61 13.59 -3.89
N LYS A 79 9.41 14.06 -4.86
CA LYS A 79 10.50 15.04 -4.60
C LYS A 79 9.98 16.37 -4.07
N THR A 80 8.86 16.85 -4.59
CA THR A 80 8.26 18.12 -4.12
C THR A 80 7.74 17.98 -2.70
N SER A 81 7.09 16.86 -2.37
CA SER A 81 6.60 16.60 -1.01
C SER A 81 7.77 16.49 -0.02
N GLU A 82 8.87 15.86 -0.44
CA GLU A 82 10.09 15.75 0.36
C GLU A 82 10.74 17.11 0.59
N ALA A 83 10.94 17.90 -0.48
CA ALA A 83 11.49 19.25 -0.38
C ALA A 83 10.60 20.15 0.51
N LEU A 84 9.28 20.06 0.37
CA LEU A 84 8.33 20.79 1.20
C LEU A 84 8.44 20.38 2.68
N TYR A 85 8.59 19.09 2.96
CA TYR A 85 8.77 18.60 4.33
C TYR A 85 10.09 19.10 4.92
N ILE A 86 11.20 18.99 4.18
CA ILE A 86 12.51 19.49 4.62
C ILE A 86 12.44 20.99 4.91
N TRP A 87 11.86 21.77 3.99
CA TRP A 87 11.66 23.20 4.17
C TRP A 87 10.80 23.51 5.42
N PHE A 88 9.70 22.78 5.61
CA PHE A 88 8.82 22.95 6.77
C PHE A 88 9.56 22.69 8.09
N VAL A 89 10.33 21.61 8.18
CA VAL A 89 11.13 21.28 9.37
C VAL A 89 12.16 22.37 9.64
N GLN A 90 12.90 22.82 8.63
CA GLN A 90 13.89 23.89 8.77
C GLN A 90 13.29 25.21 9.30
N PHE A 91 12.10 25.57 8.87
CA PHE A 91 11.41 26.77 9.35
C PHE A 91 10.85 26.61 10.76
N ARG A 92 10.35 25.41 11.09
CA ARG A 92 9.91 25.09 12.44
C ARG A 92 11.07 25.14 13.44
N ASP A 93 12.25 24.64 13.06
CA ASP A 93 13.46 24.70 13.88
C ASP A 93 13.94 26.14 14.11
N LYS A 94 13.67 27.05 13.16
CA LYS A 94 13.91 28.50 13.30
C LYS A 94 12.84 29.21 14.13
N GLY A 95 11.85 28.50 14.67
CA GLY A 95 10.76 29.07 15.44
C GLY A 95 9.76 29.89 14.61
N VAL A 96 9.79 29.78 13.28
CA VAL A 96 8.88 30.52 12.40
C VAL A 96 7.54 29.77 12.35
N PRO A 97 6.42 30.39 12.77
CA PRO A 97 5.11 29.76 12.68
C PRO A 97 4.67 29.67 11.21
N ILE A 98 4.51 28.45 10.69
CA ILE A 98 3.93 28.21 9.36
C ILE A 98 2.44 27.89 9.52
N SER A 99 1.60 28.76 8.96
CA SER A 99 0.15 28.52 8.89
C SER A 99 -0.20 27.47 7.84
N GLY A 100 -1.21 26.65 8.12
CA GLY A 100 -1.63 25.59 7.19
C GLY A 100 -2.10 26.10 5.82
N SER A 101 -2.48 27.38 5.70
CA SER A 101 -2.80 28.03 4.42
C SER A 101 -1.61 28.09 3.45
N ILE A 102 -0.38 28.16 3.96
CA ILE A 102 0.85 28.18 3.15
C ILE A 102 1.18 26.78 2.59
N LEU A 103 0.67 25.72 3.22
CA LEU A 103 0.94 24.32 2.87
C LEU A 103 -0.13 23.70 1.96
N LYS A 104 -1.08 24.50 1.48
CA LYS A 104 -2.29 24.04 0.78
C LYS A 104 -2.14 24.03 -0.74
#